data_AF-A0A934AKY7-F1
#
_entry.id   AF-A0A934AKY7-F1
#
_cell.length_a   1.000
_cell.length_b   1.000
_cell.length_c   1.000
_cell.angle_alpha   90.00
_cell.angle_beta   90.00
_cell.angle_gamma   90.00
#
_symmetry.space_group_name_H-M   'P 1'
#
loop_
_entity.id
_entity.type
_entity.pdbx_description
1 polymer ?
#
loop_
_entity_poly.entity_id
_entity_poly.type
_entity_poly.pdbx_seq_one_letter_code
_entity_poly.pdbx_strand_id
1 'polypeptide(L)'
;MDRKLKSAVIFALASCAASPASANAPTATPVSLLIVLAMPLLVLALTAAGGAGKVMTAKGHRRWKTWEIVVSMIILFILAPVVAPVFMFFLSLVALARSIQMLVWGYQARKPAAERKPFLAEAEPGRLMGAGAGLLALTVVLFVVFWLDFTAGQGTWIRKLREGSTKGNLSAIRAAVSTHQAEKGSPPSSLEALSEGGKYLAGSLPQASVADYHRASNAVLTGTAPDDAGGWLYNADPKDKGFGTVLVNCTHTDSKGTVWTAY
;
A
#
# COMPACT_ATOMS: atom_id res chain seq x y z
N MET A 1 -7.40 -23.38 29.58
CA MET A 1 -6.50 -22.74 28.59
C MET A 1 -5.08 -23.07 28.98
N ASP A 2 -4.36 -23.82 28.14
CA ASP A 2 -3.01 -24.33 28.44
C ASP A 2 -2.04 -23.16 28.70
N ARG A 3 -1.13 -23.32 29.69
CA ARG A 3 -0.13 -22.29 30.04
C ARG A 3 0.71 -21.90 28.83
N LYS A 4 0.98 -22.86 27.93
CA LYS A 4 1.73 -22.62 26.69
C LYS A 4 1.02 -21.65 25.74
N LEU A 5 -0.31 -21.71 25.65
CA LEU A 5 -1.11 -20.82 24.81
C LEU A 5 -1.16 -19.39 25.39
N LYS A 6 -1.25 -19.27 26.73
CA LYS A 6 -1.15 -17.97 27.41
C LYS A 6 0.21 -17.31 27.17
N SER A 7 1.30 -18.07 27.30
CA SER A 7 2.65 -17.55 27.05
C SER A 7 2.86 -17.13 25.60
N ALA A 8 2.33 -17.89 24.62
CA ALA A 8 2.43 -17.52 23.21
C ALA A 8 1.64 -16.24 22.87
N VAL A 9 0.45 -16.06 23.45
CA VAL A 9 -0.37 -14.84 23.26
C VAL A 9 0.28 -13.62 23.94
N ILE A 10 0.82 -13.79 25.16
CA ILE A 10 1.53 -12.71 25.86
C ILE A 10 2.80 -12.32 25.11
N PHE A 11 3.55 -13.30 24.58
CA PHE A 11 4.76 -13.03 23.79
C PHE A 11 4.43 -12.30 22.48
N ALA A 12 3.36 -12.70 21.78
CA ALA A 12 2.89 -12.03 20.58
C ALA A 12 2.40 -10.59 20.85
N LEU A 13 1.72 -10.35 21.98
CA LEU A 13 1.29 -9.01 22.40
C LEU A 13 2.47 -8.14 22.87
N ALA A 14 3.46 -8.72 23.56
CA ALA A 14 4.66 -8.02 24.00
C ALA A 14 5.57 -7.61 22.83
N SER A 15 5.62 -8.42 21.76
CA SER A 15 6.31 -8.07 20.52
C SER A 15 5.59 -7.00 19.69
N CYS A 16 4.36 -6.62 20.06
CA CYS A 16 3.59 -5.52 19.46
C CYS A 16 3.69 -4.21 20.24
N ALA A 17 4.37 -4.17 21.40
CA ALA A 17 4.64 -2.92 22.09
C ALA A 17 5.70 -2.14 21.30
N ALA A 18 5.22 -1.15 20.54
CA ALA A 18 6.08 -0.23 19.79
C ALA A 18 7.10 0.41 20.74
N SER A 19 8.38 0.13 20.52
CA SER A 19 9.45 0.86 21.19
C SER A 19 9.56 2.26 20.59
N PRO A 20 9.96 3.29 21.35
CA PRO A 20 10.22 4.62 20.81
C PRO A 20 11.21 4.65 19.63
N ALA A 21 12.00 3.58 19.46
CA ALA A 21 12.92 3.40 18.35
C ALA A 21 12.24 3.17 16.99
N SER A 22 10.97 2.72 16.94
CA SER A 22 10.26 2.51 15.67
C SER A 22 9.67 3.79 15.06
N ALA A 23 9.53 4.87 15.85
CA ALA A 23 8.98 6.14 15.38
C ALA A 23 9.95 6.93 14.48
N ASN A 24 11.26 6.65 14.53
CA ASN A 24 12.29 7.39 13.79
C ASN A 24 13.04 6.54 12.75
N ALA A 25 12.59 5.32 12.46
CA ALA A 25 13.28 4.43 11.51
C ALA A 25 12.91 4.78 10.04
N PRO A 26 13.88 4.88 9.12
CA PRO A 26 13.60 5.06 7.69
C PRO A 26 12.77 3.90 7.14
N THR A 27 11.88 4.24 6.22
CA THR A 27 10.72 3.47 5.76
C THR A 27 10.95 1.96 5.59
N ALA A 28 10.05 1.20 6.23
CA ALA A 28 9.81 -0.24 6.13
C ALA A 28 10.93 -1.14 6.69
N THR A 29 10.98 -1.28 8.02
CA THR A 29 11.63 -2.43 8.65
C THR A 29 10.92 -3.74 8.25
N PRO A 30 11.65 -4.86 8.07
CA PRO A 30 11.09 -6.19 7.73
C PRO A 30 10.08 -6.77 8.74
N VAL A 31 9.90 -6.11 9.89
CA VAL A 31 8.94 -6.48 10.93
C VAL A 31 7.50 -6.44 10.43
N SER A 32 7.12 -5.47 9.59
CA SER A 32 5.76 -5.40 9.04
C SER A 32 5.45 -6.58 8.12
N LEU A 33 6.44 -7.05 7.35
CA LEU A 33 6.30 -8.19 6.44
C LEU A 33 6.18 -9.52 7.21
N LEU A 34 6.92 -9.66 8.31
CA LEU A 34 6.89 -10.84 9.19
C LEU A 34 5.56 -10.93 9.97
N ILE A 35 5.01 -9.79 10.40
CA ILE A 35 3.68 -9.70 11.03
C ILE A 35 2.57 -10.04 10.01
N VAL A 36 2.66 -9.52 8.78
CA VAL A 36 1.69 -9.82 7.70
C VAL A 36 1.71 -11.30 7.30
N LEU A 37 2.87 -11.97 7.35
CA LEU A 37 2.98 -13.41 7.07
C LEU A 37 2.55 -14.31 8.24
N ALA A 38 2.81 -13.90 9.48
CA ALA A 38 2.44 -14.67 10.66
C ALA A 38 0.92 -14.68 10.92
N MET A 39 0.21 -13.63 10.50
CA MET A 39 -1.23 -13.46 10.78
C MET A 39 -2.15 -14.48 10.10
N PRO A 40 -2.03 -14.76 8.78
CA PRO A 40 -2.84 -15.80 8.14
C PRO A 40 -2.58 -17.19 8.74
N LEU A 41 -1.33 -17.50 9.08
CA LEU A 41 -0.95 -18.76 9.73
C LEU A 41 -1.55 -18.86 11.13
N LEU A 42 -1.57 -17.77 11.90
CA LEU A 42 -2.20 -17.71 13.22
C LEU A 42 -3.73 -17.87 13.12
N VAL A 43 -4.39 -17.19 12.18
CA VAL A 43 -5.84 -17.32 11.96
C VAL A 43 -6.20 -18.74 11.52
N LEU A 44 -5.42 -19.35 10.61
CA LEU A 44 -5.59 -20.77 10.24
C LEU A 44 -5.40 -21.69 11.45
N ALA A 45 -4.35 -21.47 12.25
CA ALA A 45 -4.06 -22.28 13.42
C ALA A 45 -5.16 -22.16 14.49
N LEU A 46 -5.67 -20.96 14.75
CA LEU A 46 -6.76 -20.71 15.70
C LEU A 46 -8.09 -21.31 15.20
N THR A 47 -8.36 -21.22 13.90
CA THR A 47 -9.55 -21.83 13.29
C THR A 47 -9.48 -23.36 13.33
N ALA A 48 -8.31 -23.95 13.08
CA ALA A 48 -8.08 -25.38 13.19
C ALA A 48 -8.19 -25.87 14.65
N ALA A 49 -7.60 -25.14 15.60
CA ALA A 49 -7.66 -25.44 17.03
C ALA A 49 -9.07 -25.28 17.63
N GLY A 50 -9.91 -24.42 17.03
CA GLY A 50 -11.30 -24.18 17.45
C GLY A 50 -12.30 -25.30 17.09
N GLY A 51 -11.85 -26.42 16.49
CA GLY A 51 -12.70 -27.58 16.18
C GLY A 51 -13.33 -27.58 14.78
N ALA A 52 -13.07 -26.56 13.95
CA ALA A 52 -13.57 -26.50 12.56
C ALA A 52 -13.07 -27.65 11.67
N GLY A 53 -11.92 -28.24 12.01
CA GLY A 53 -11.36 -29.39 11.29
C GLY A 53 -12.31 -30.59 11.22
N LYS A 54 -13.09 -30.87 12.29
CA LYS A 54 -14.06 -31.98 12.29
C LYS A 54 -15.32 -31.68 11.46
N VAL A 55 -15.67 -30.41 11.29
CA VAL A 55 -16.83 -29.98 10.47
C VAL A 55 -16.48 -29.98 8.98
N MET A 56 -15.23 -29.69 8.62
CA MET A 56 -14.81 -29.64 7.21
C MET A 56 -14.51 -31.03 6.61
N THR A 57 -14.06 -32.00 7.41
CA THR A 57 -13.81 -33.37 6.91
C THR A 57 -15.10 -34.15 6.62
N ALA A 58 -16.23 -33.77 7.21
CA ALA A 58 -17.52 -34.43 6.99
C ALA A 58 -18.11 -34.24 5.59
N LYS A 59 -17.59 -33.31 4.76
CA LYS A 59 -18.16 -32.96 3.45
C LYS A 59 -17.41 -33.48 2.21
N GLY A 60 -16.41 -34.35 2.36
CA GLY A 60 -15.86 -35.13 1.24
C GLY A 60 -15.34 -34.32 0.04
N HIS A 61 -14.84 -33.09 0.24
CA HIS A 61 -14.40 -32.26 -0.87
C HIS A 61 -12.98 -32.60 -1.36
N ARG A 62 -12.95 -33.24 -2.54
CA ARG A 62 -11.99 -33.25 -3.65
C ARG A 62 -10.61 -32.58 -3.44
N ARG A 63 -9.55 -33.39 -3.67
CA ARG A 63 -8.13 -33.02 -3.83
C ARG A 63 -7.94 -31.66 -4.55
N TRP A 64 -7.63 -30.61 -3.79
CA TRP A 64 -7.04 -29.39 -4.34
C TRP A 64 -5.65 -29.72 -4.91
N LYS A 65 -5.42 -29.38 -6.17
CA LYS A 65 -4.12 -29.63 -6.82
C LYS A 65 -3.12 -28.63 -6.24
N THR A 66 -2.05 -29.15 -5.64
CA THR A 66 -0.98 -28.39 -4.96
C THR A 66 -0.45 -27.21 -5.79
N TRP A 67 -0.50 -27.30 -7.12
CA TRP A 67 -0.08 -26.24 -8.03
C TRP A 67 -0.97 -24.98 -8.01
N GLU A 68 -2.28 -25.10 -7.78
CA GLU A 68 -3.19 -23.95 -7.66
C GLU A 68 -2.88 -23.10 -6.41
N ILE A 69 -2.45 -23.77 -5.33
CA ILE A 69 -2.01 -23.10 -4.10
C ILE A 69 -0.72 -22.31 -4.37
N VAL A 70 0.25 -22.91 -5.08
CA VAL A 70 1.54 -22.28 -5.39
C VAL A 70 1.35 -21.06 -6.31
N VAL A 71 0.55 -21.18 -7.38
CA VAL A 71 0.24 -20.05 -8.27
C VAL A 71 -0.48 -18.93 -7.53
N SER A 72 -1.44 -19.27 -6.66
CA SER A 72 -2.14 -18.29 -5.82
C SER A 72 -1.18 -17.57 -4.86
N MET A 73 -0.21 -18.28 -4.28
CA MET A 73 0.80 -17.69 -3.39
C MET A 73 1.77 -16.76 -4.14
N ILE A 74 2.18 -17.09 -5.37
CA ILE A 74 3.05 -16.23 -6.20
C ILE A 74 2.32 -14.96 -6.62
N ILE A 75 1.05 -15.06 -7.05
CA ILE A 75 0.23 -13.90 -7.40
C ILE A 75 0.02 -13.00 -6.18
N LEU A 76 -0.26 -13.58 -5.00
CA LEU A 76 -0.35 -12.84 -3.74
C LEU A 76 0.97 -12.15 -3.38
N PHE A 77 2.12 -12.75 -3.68
CA PHE A 77 3.44 -12.17 -3.39
C PHE A 77 3.78 -10.98 -4.29
N ILE A 78 3.53 -11.09 -5.60
CA ILE A 78 3.77 -10.00 -6.57
C ILE A 78 2.84 -8.81 -6.29
N LEU A 79 1.58 -9.10 -5.94
CA LEU A 79 0.58 -8.08 -5.65
C LEU A 79 0.55 -7.64 -4.19
N ALA A 80 1.34 -8.26 -3.30
CA ALA A 80 1.31 -8.05 -1.85
C ALA A 80 1.32 -6.57 -1.45
N PRO A 81 2.13 -5.67 -2.04
CA PRO A 81 2.15 -4.28 -1.59
C PRO A 81 0.83 -3.53 -1.82
N VAL A 82 0.09 -3.90 -2.86
CA VAL A 82 -1.15 -3.24 -3.28
C VAL A 82 -2.37 -3.99 -2.75
N VAL A 83 -2.31 -5.31 -2.69
CA VAL A 83 -3.41 -6.20 -2.30
C VAL A 83 -3.40 -6.49 -0.81
N ALA A 84 -2.26 -6.43 -0.10
CA ALA A 84 -2.24 -6.71 1.34
C ALA A 84 -3.20 -5.81 2.15
N PRO A 85 -3.33 -4.50 1.90
CA PRO A 85 -4.30 -3.67 2.62
C PRO A 85 -5.74 -4.13 2.39
N VAL A 86 -6.08 -4.40 1.13
CA VAL A 86 -7.42 -4.87 0.73
C VAL A 86 -7.71 -6.26 1.30
N PHE A 87 -6.73 -7.16 1.23
CA PHE A 87 -6.83 -8.52 1.74
C PHE A 87 -6.94 -8.56 3.27
N MET A 88 -6.14 -7.76 3.98
CA MET A 88 -6.23 -7.62 5.44
C MET A 88 -7.58 -7.05 5.87
N PHE A 89 -8.11 -6.08 5.10
CA PHE A 89 -9.46 -5.58 5.30
C PHE A 89 -10.49 -6.71 5.17
N PHE A 90 -10.47 -7.50 4.09
CA PHE A 90 -11.40 -8.64 3.93
C PHE A 90 -11.22 -9.71 5.01
N LEU A 91 -9.99 -10.04 5.41
CA LEU A 91 -9.73 -10.97 6.50
C LEU A 91 -10.32 -10.46 7.82
N SER A 92 -10.22 -9.16 8.10
CA SER A 92 -10.83 -8.56 9.29
C SER A 92 -12.35 -8.66 9.28
N LEU A 93 -13.00 -8.50 8.12
CA LEU A 93 -14.45 -8.68 7.97
C LEU A 93 -14.86 -10.14 8.19
N VAL A 94 -14.10 -11.10 7.67
CA VAL A 94 -14.36 -12.53 7.90
C VAL A 94 -14.18 -12.89 9.37
N ALA A 95 -13.11 -12.41 10.01
CA ALA A 95 -12.85 -12.64 11.42
C ALA A 95 -13.94 -12.01 12.30
N LEU A 96 -14.40 -10.80 11.96
CA LEU A 96 -15.51 -10.13 12.61
C LEU A 96 -16.81 -10.94 12.47
N ALA A 97 -17.19 -11.33 11.26
CA ALA A 97 -18.38 -12.14 11.03
C ALA A 97 -18.34 -13.46 11.81
N ARG A 98 -17.18 -14.13 11.85
CA ARG A 98 -16.98 -15.35 12.64
C ARG A 98 -17.07 -15.11 14.13
N SER A 99 -16.50 -14.02 14.65
CA SER A 99 -16.59 -13.67 16.06
C SER A 99 -18.04 -13.46 16.51
N ILE A 100 -18.83 -12.74 15.71
CA ILE A 100 -20.26 -12.51 15.94
C ILE A 100 -21.01 -13.83 15.91
N GLN A 101 -20.75 -14.69 14.92
CA GLN A 101 -21.39 -16.00 14.81
C GLN A 101 -21.11 -16.88 16.05
N MET A 102 -19.88 -16.89 16.56
CA MET A 102 -19.52 -17.64 17.77
C MET A 102 -20.21 -17.08 19.02
N LEU A 103 -20.35 -15.76 19.14
CA LEU A 103 -21.09 -15.12 20.22
C LEU A 103 -22.58 -15.49 20.17
N VAL A 104 -23.19 -15.47 18.98
CA VAL A 104 -24.59 -15.88 18.77
C VAL A 104 -24.79 -17.35 19.12
N TRP A 105 -23.89 -18.24 18.69
CA TRP A 105 -23.95 -19.66 19.04
C TRP A 105 -23.73 -19.91 20.53
N GLY A 106 -22.79 -19.19 21.16
CA GLY A 106 -22.59 -19.24 22.59
C GLY A 106 -23.83 -18.80 23.37
N TYR A 107 -24.53 -17.76 22.91
CA TYR A 107 -25.81 -17.33 23.47
C TYR A 107 -26.91 -18.39 23.28
N GLN A 108 -27.05 -18.95 22.07
CA GLN A 108 -28.04 -20.01 21.79
C GLN A 108 -27.79 -21.29 22.60
N ALA A 109 -26.52 -21.63 22.86
CA ALA A 109 -26.15 -22.80 23.66
C ALA A 109 -26.52 -22.65 25.15
N ARG A 110 -26.80 -21.44 25.64
CA ARG A 110 -27.31 -21.24 27.01
C ARG A 110 -28.78 -21.62 27.18
N LYS A 111 -29.54 -21.76 26.10
CA LYS A 111 -30.96 -22.15 26.17
C LYS A 111 -31.15 -23.52 26.81
N PRO A 112 -32.35 -23.83 27.35
CA PRO A 112 -32.68 -25.17 27.81
C PRO A 112 -32.45 -26.23 26.71
N ALA A 113 -32.10 -27.46 27.10
CA ALA A 113 -31.72 -28.51 26.15
C ALA A 113 -32.79 -28.79 25.08
N ALA A 114 -34.07 -28.69 25.43
CA ALA A 114 -35.21 -28.88 24.52
C ALA A 114 -35.25 -27.86 23.36
N GLU A 115 -34.66 -26.68 23.53
CA GLU A 115 -34.62 -25.62 22.52
C GLU A 115 -33.29 -25.54 21.77
N ARG A 116 -32.29 -26.34 22.15
CA ARG A 116 -30.96 -26.27 21.53
C ARG A 116 -31.00 -26.89 20.15
N LYS A 117 -30.35 -26.22 19.20
CA LYS A 117 -30.09 -26.82 17.89
C LYS A 117 -29.18 -28.05 18.09
N PRO A 118 -29.39 -29.16 17.35
CA PRO A 118 -28.64 -30.41 17.56
C PRO A 118 -27.12 -30.22 17.53
N PHE A 119 -26.60 -29.37 16.64
CA PHE A 119 -25.16 -29.11 16.52
C PHE A 119 -24.56 -28.30 17.69
N LEU A 120 -25.38 -27.76 18.59
CA LEU A 120 -24.95 -27.04 19.80
C LEU A 120 -25.13 -27.87 21.08
N ALA A 121 -25.64 -29.10 20.99
CA ALA A 121 -25.98 -29.91 22.16
C ALA A 121 -24.75 -30.17 23.06
N GLU A 122 -23.59 -30.40 22.46
CA GLU A 122 -22.32 -30.70 23.14
C GLU A 122 -21.44 -29.46 23.39
N ALA A 123 -21.86 -28.29 22.89
CA ALA A 123 -21.02 -27.10 22.94
C ALA A 123 -21.10 -26.43 24.33
N GLU A 124 -19.95 -26.26 24.99
CA GLU A 124 -19.87 -25.47 26.22
C GLU A 124 -20.08 -23.98 25.91
N PRO A 125 -21.18 -23.34 26.40
CA PRO A 125 -21.51 -21.97 26.04
C PRO A 125 -20.41 -20.97 26.41
N GLY A 126 -19.79 -21.16 27.58
CA GLY A 126 -18.71 -20.30 28.07
C GLY A 126 -17.48 -20.32 27.17
N ARG A 127 -17.13 -21.46 26.59
CA ARG A 127 -15.99 -21.58 25.66
C ARG A 127 -16.28 -20.90 24.33
N LEU A 128 -17.48 -21.06 23.79
CA LEU A 128 -17.90 -20.38 22.56
C LEU A 128 -17.91 -18.86 22.72
N MET A 129 -18.49 -18.36 23.83
CA MET A 129 -18.54 -16.92 24.10
C MET A 129 -17.15 -16.34 24.36
N GLY A 130 -16.30 -17.05 25.13
CA GLY A 130 -14.92 -16.62 25.36
C GLY A 130 -14.08 -16.57 24.09
N ALA A 131 -14.20 -17.58 23.22
CA ALA A 131 -13.51 -17.61 21.94
C ALA A 131 -14.01 -16.52 20.98
N GLY A 132 -15.33 -16.32 20.90
CA GLY A 132 -15.93 -15.25 20.10
C GLY A 132 -15.49 -13.86 20.57
N ALA A 133 -15.54 -13.59 21.89
CA ALA A 133 -15.11 -12.33 22.47
C ALA A 133 -13.60 -12.08 22.29
N GLY A 134 -12.77 -13.10 22.48
CA GLY A 134 -11.32 -13.01 22.24
C GLY A 134 -10.98 -12.72 20.78
N LEU A 135 -11.64 -13.40 19.84
CA LEU A 135 -11.47 -13.15 18.41
C LEU A 135 -11.94 -11.75 18.02
N LEU A 136 -13.07 -11.29 18.57
CA LEU A 136 -13.59 -9.94 18.34
C LEU A 136 -12.60 -8.88 18.82
N ALA A 137 -12.13 -9.00 20.07
CA ALA A 137 -11.17 -8.06 20.65
C ALA A 137 -9.87 -8.00 19.83
N LEU A 138 -9.32 -9.16 19.45
CA LEU A 138 -8.14 -9.22 18.60
C LEU A 138 -8.39 -8.56 17.23
N THR A 139 -9.53 -8.85 16.61
CA THR A 139 -9.91 -8.28 15.29
C THR A 139 -9.99 -6.76 15.36
N VAL A 140 -10.62 -6.20 16.39
CA VAL A 140 -10.73 -4.75 16.59
C VAL A 140 -9.35 -4.12 16.79
N VAL A 141 -8.50 -4.68 17.64
CA VAL A 141 -7.14 -4.16 17.87
C VAL A 141 -6.32 -4.15 16.58
N LEU A 142 -6.33 -5.26 15.85
CA LEU A 142 -5.58 -5.36 14.58
C LEU A 142 -6.12 -4.40 13.52
N PHE A 143 -7.45 -4.24 13.44
CA PHE A 143 -8.07 -3.30 12.51
C PHE A 143 -7.67 -1.85 12.82
N VAL A 144 -7.67 -1.47 14.10
CA VAL A 144 -7.25 -0.11 14.52
C VAL A 144 -5.78 0.13 14.20
N VAL A 145 -4.88 -0.80 14.54
CA VAL A 145 -3.45 -0.66 14.23
C VAL A 145 -3.23 -0.52 12.72
N PHE A 146 -3.83 -1.40 11.93
CA PHE A 146 -3.76 -1.34 10.48
C PHE A 146 -4.28 -0.01 9.93
N TRP A 147 -5.41 0.49 10.46
CA TRP A 147 -5.99 1.75 10.02
C TRP A 147 -5.09 2.95 10.32
N LEU A 148 -4.46 2.97 11.49
CA LEU A 148 -3.50 4.02 11.86
C LEU A 148 -2.26 4.01 10.94
N ASP A 149 -1.69 2.84 10.68
CA ASP A 149 -0.53 2.71 9.77
C ASP A 149 -0.90 3.10 8.33
N PHE A 150 -2.07 2.67 7.86
CA PHE A 150 -2.54 2.97 6.51
C PHE A 150 -2.71 4.47 6.30
N THR A 151 -3.33 5.17 7.25
CA THR A 151 -3.57 6.61 7.16
C THR A 151 -2.28 7.43 7.32
N ALA A 152 -1.35 7.02 8.18
CA ALA A 152 -0.05 7.68 8.35
C ALA A 152 0.82 7.61 7.08
N GLY A 153 0.70 6.54 6.27
CA GLY A 153 1.53 6.34 5.09
C GLY A 153 1.11 7.12 3.83
N GLN A 154 -0.16 7.56 3.73
CA GLN A 154 -0.74 8.01 2.44
C GLN A 154 -0.04 9.22 1.83
N GLY A 155 0.36 10.20 2.64
CA GLY A 155 1.01 11.43 2.16
C GLY A 155 2.30 11.15 1.40
N THR A 156 3.11 10.21 1.88
CA THR A 156 4.39 9.85 1.24
C THR A 156 4.20 9.12 -0.10
N TRP A 157 3.14 8.32 -0.24
CA TRP A 157 2.81 7.63 -1.50
C TRP A 157 2.31 8.59 -2.56
N ILE A 158 1.38 9.48 -2.20
CA ILE A 158 0.85 10.50 -3.13
C ILE A 158 2.00 11.40 -3.61
N ARG A 159 2.90 11.79 -2.70
CA ARG A 159 4.11 12.54 -3.06
C ARG A 159 4.97 11.78 -4.06
N LYS A 160 5.32 10.52 -3.78
CA LYS A 160 6.12 9.67 -4.69
C LYS A 160 5.46 9.49 -6.07
N LEU A 161 4.14 9.37 -6.13
CA LEU A 161 3.39 9.26 -7.39
C LEU A 161 3.49 10.56 -8.21
N ARG A 162 3.33 11.72 -7.56
CA ARG A 162 3.52 13.03 -8.21
C ARG A 162 4.95 13.22 -8.68
N GLU A 163 5.93 12.83 -7.86
CA GLU A 163 7.34 12.87 -8.24
C GLU A 163 7.62 12.02 -9.48
N GLY A 164 7.06 10.80 -9.53
CA GLY A 164 7.15 9.92 -10.68
C GLY A 164 6.52 10.52 -11.93
N SER A 165 5.36 11.17 -11.80
CA SER A 165 4.70 11.88 -12.91
C SER A 165 5.56 13.03 -13.44
N THR A 166 6.13 13.86 -12.58
CA THR A 166 7.01 14.97 -12.99
C THR A 166 8.25 14.46 -13.75
N LYS A 167 8.86 13.37 -13.27
CA LYS A 167 10.01 12.75 -13.96
C LYS A 167 9.63 12.15 -15.31
N GLY A 168 8.48 11.48 -15.39
CA GLY A 168 7.93 10.99 -16.65
C GLY A 168 7.67 12.11 -17.65
N ASN A 169 7.07 13.21 -17.20
CA ASN A 169 6.80 14.39 -18.00
C ASN A 169 8.11 15.05 -18.49
N LEU A 170 9.11 15.19 -17.61
CA LEU A 170 10.44 15.69 -17.96
C LEU A 170 11.09 14.84 -19.07
N SER A 171 11.03 13.52 -18.94
CA SER A 171 11.55 12.60 -19.95
C SER A 171 10.82 12.75 -21.29
N ALA A 172 9.49 12.93 -21.27
CA ALA A 172 8.71 13.14 -22.48
C ALA A 172 9.05 14.46 -23.17
N ILE A 173 9.20 15.56 -22.43
CA ILE A 173 9.61 16.86 -22.99
C ILE A 173 11.01 16.76 -23.59
N ARG A 174 11.97 16.15 -22.91
CA ARG A 174 13.34 15.97 -23.44
C ARG A 174 13.38 15.14 -24.71
N ALA A 175 12.57 14.07 -24.77
CA ALA A 175 12.41 13.29 -25.99
C ALA A 175 11.86 14.17 -27.13
N ALA A 176 10.83 14.97 -26.87
CA ALA A 176 10.25 15.90 -27.85
C ALA A 176 11.26 16.95 -28.33
N VAL A 177 12.05 17.55 -27.44
CA VAL A 177 13.14 18.48 -27.81
C VAL A 177 14.17 17.78 -28.70
N SER A 178 14.59 16.57 -28.33
CA SER A 178 15.57 15.81 -29.11
C SER A 178 15.05 15.46 -30.51
N THR A 179 13.77 15.08 -30.64
CA THR A 179 13.14 14.82 -31.94
C THR A 179 13.04 16.09 -32.77
N HIS A 180 12.60 17.21 -32.17
CA HIS A 180 12.58 18.49 -32.86
C HIS A 180 13.97 18.89 -33.39
N GLN A 181 14.99 18.75 -32.55
CA GLN A 181 16.38 19.04 -32.93
C GLN A 181 16.87 18.13 -34.07
N ALA A 182 16.56 16.83 -34.02
CA ALA A 182 16.94 15.90 -35.09
C ALA A 182 16.31 16.26 -36.44
N GLU A 183 15.07 16.78 -36.44
CA GLU A 183 14.37 17.15 -37.68
C GLU A 183 14.72 18.55 -38.20
N LYS A 184 14.90 19.52 -37.30
CA LYS A 184 15.10 20.95 -37.66
C LYS A 184 16.55 21.39 -37.59
N GLY A 185 17.46 20.54 -37.12
CA GLY A 185 18.87 20.85 -36.91
C GLY A 185 19.15 21.71 -35.68
N SER A 186 18.12 22.15 -34.93
CA SER A 186 18.27 22.97 -33.73
C SER A 186 17.13 22.70 -32.72
N PRO A 187 17.40 22.79 -31.40
CA PRO A 187 16.36 22.86 -30.39
C PRO A 187 15.36 23.99 -30.68
N PRO A 188 14.09 23.86 -30.24
CA PRO A 188 13.11 24.91 -30.49
C PRO A 188 13.48 26.21 -29.74
N SER A 189 13.03 27.37 -30.22
CA SER A 189 13.28 28.64 -29.50
C SER A 189 12.44 28.77 -28.21
N SER A 190 11.40 27.95 -28.06
CA SER A 190 10.49 27.90 -26.92
C SER A 190 9.92 26.49 -26.76
N LEU A 191 9.51 26.09 -25.54
CA LEU A 191 8.92 24.76 -25.34
C LEU A 191 7.50 24.64 -25.88
N GLU A 192 6.79 25.76 -26.01
CA GLU A 192 5.44 25.85 -26.54
C GLU A 192 5.37 25.36 -28.00
N ALA A 193 6.45 25.55 -28.76
CA ALA A 193 6.59 25.06 -30.13
C ALA A 193 6.53 23.53 -30.23
N LEU A 194 6.78 22.79 -29.14
CA LEU A 194 6.66 21.32 -29.12
C LEU A 194 5.20 20.85 -29.11
N SER A 195 4.29 21.68 -28.59
CA SER A 195 2.85 21.40 -28.54
C SER A 195 2.08 21.92 -29.75
N GLU A 196 2.65 22.83 -30.53
CA GLU A 196 1.99 23.36 -31.73
C GLU A 196 1.69 22.24 -32.74
N GLY A 197 0.40 22.11 -33.09
CA GLY A 197 -0.08 21.09 -34.03
C GLY A 197 -0.01 19.65 -33.49
N GLY A 198 0.33 19.44 -32.22
CA GLY A 198 0.33 18.12 -31.58
C GLY A 198 1.39 17.14 -32.09
N LYS A 199 2.40 17.62 -32.83
CA LYS A 199 3.38 16.74 -33.51
C LYS A 199 4.36 16.06 -32.55
N TYR A 200 4.94 16.81 -31.61
CA TYR A 200 5.95 16.28 -30.68
C TYR A 200 5.36 16.00 -29.30
N LEU A 201 4.45 16.85 -28.83
CA LEU A 201 3.67 16.64 -27.61
C LEU A 201 2.18 16.74 -27.92
N ALA A 202 1.39 15.80 -27.40
CA ALA A 202 -0.05 15.80 -27.60
C ALA A 202 -0.72 16.92 -26.78
N GLY A 203 -1.22 17.95 -27.47
CA GLY A 203 -2.04 18.99 -26.87
C GLY A 203 -1.21 20.11 -26.25
N SER A 204 -0.82 19.97 -24.99
CA SER A 204 -0.17 21.04 -24.20
C SER A 204 1.02 20.52 -23.41
N LEU A 205 1.93 21.41 -23.01
CA LEU A 205 3.03 21.07 -22.11
C LEU A 205 2.51 20.42 -20.82
N PRO A 206 3.01 19.21 -20.46
CA PRO A 206 2.58 18.56 -19.24
C PRO A 206 3.05 19.36 -18.02
N GLN A 207 2.33 19.26 -16.91
CA GLN A 207 2.65 20.01 -15.70
C GLN A 207 3.81 19.35 -14.93
N ALA A 208 4.68 20.16 -14.34
CA ALA A 208 5.59 19.74 -13.29
C ALA A 208 4.85 19.82 -11.94
N SER A 209 4.80 18.71 -11.21
CA SER A 209 4.26 18.63 -9.86
C SER A 209 5.40 18.37 -8.87
N VAL A 210 5.92 19.47 -8.32
CA VAL A 210 6.93 19.45 -7.26
C VAL A 210 6.21 19.58 -5.92
N ALA A 211 5.61 18.47 -5.50
CA ALA A 211 4.75 18.42 -4.31
C ALA A 211 5.45 19.00 -3.08
N ASP A 212 4.65 19.61 -2.18
CA ASP A 212 5.04 20.28 -0.93
C ASP A 212 5.74 21.64 -1.08
N TYR A 213 6.29 21.97 -2.25
CA TYR A 213 7.00 23.24 -2.46
C TYR A 213 6.23 24.18 -3.38
N HIS A 214 5.77 23.68 -4.52
CA HIS A 214 5.14 24.50 -5.56
C HIS A 214 3.82 23.90 -6.02
N ARG A 215 2.89 24.76 -6.43
CA ARG A 215 1.67 24.32 -7.12
C ARG A 215 2.06 23.70 -8.46
N ALA A 216 1.35 22.65 -8.86
CA ALA A 216 1.54 22.06 -10.19
C ALA A 216 1.39 23.14 -11.27
N SER A 217 2.39 23.25 -12.14
CA SER A 217 2.49 24.31 -13.14
C SER A 217 3.13 23.77 -14.41
N ASN A 218 2.68 24.26 -15.56
CA ASN A 218 3.33 24.05 -16.86
C ASN A 218 4.07 25.32 -17.34
N ALA A 219 4.20 26.33 -16.48
CA ALA A 219 4.96 27.55 -16.80
C ALA A 219 6.42 27.21 -17.12
N VAL A 220 6.98 27.96 -18.05
CA VAL A 220 8.37 27.79 -18.50
C VAL A 220 9.14 29.07 -18.15
N LEU A 221 10.18 28.93 -17.33
CA LEU A 221 11.19 29.95 -17.15
C LEU A 221 12.26 29.77 -18.22
N THR A 222 12.52 30.80 -19.02
CA THR A 222 13.62 30.79 -19.99
C THR A 222 14.90 31.29 -19.34
N GLY A 223 15.96 30.47 -19.36
CA GLY A 223 17.24 30.79 -18.75
C GLY A 223 18.03 29.56 -18.33
N THR A 224 19.11 29.79 -17.57
CA THR A 224 20.01 28.75 -17.06
C THR A 224 19.98 28.61 -15.54
N ALA A 225 19.39 29.56 -14.83
CA ALA A 225 19.28 29.56 -13.38
C ALA A 225 17.81 29.36 -12.94
N PRO A 226 17.53 28.44 -12.01
CA PRO A 226 16.18 28.28 -11.45
C PRO A 226 15.82 29.48 -10.57
N ASP A 227 14.55 29.91 -10.61
CA ASP A 227 13.98 30.92 -9.71
C ASP A 227 13.11 30.29 -8.60
N ASP A 228 12.97 28.96 -8.63
CA ASP A 228 12.15 28.19 -7.70
C ASP A 228 10.67 28.63 -7.70
N ALA A 229 10.11 29.03 -8.85
CA ALA A 229 8.67 29.27 -9.03
C ALA A 229 7.88 27.99 -9.36
N GLY A 230 8.57 26.85 -9.52
CA GLY A 230 8.01 25.61 -10.06
C GLY A 230 7.90 25.63 -11.59
N GLY A 231 7.32 24.58 -12.17
CA GLY A 231 7.24 24.42 -13.62
C GLY A 231 8.55 23.93 -14.24
N TRP A 232 8.85 24.41 -15.44
CA TRP A 232 9.98 23.99 -16.25
C TRP A 232 11.00 25.11 -16.40
N LEU A 233 12.29 24.75 -16.37
CA LEU A 233 13.39 25.64 -16.72
C LEU A 233 13.89 25.22 -18.10
N TYR A 234 13.96 26.15 -19.04
CA TYR A 234 14.39 25.90 -20.40
C TYR A 234 15.51 26.85 -20.84
N ASN A 235 16.62 26.28 -21.29
CA ASN A 235 17.69 27.08 -21.87
C ASN A 235 17.38 27.37 -23.35
N ALA A 236 16.85 28.57 -23.61
CA ALA A 236 16.49 29.07 -24.93
C ALA A 236 17.58 29.90 -25.63
N ASP A 237 18.77 30.05 -25.04
CA ASP A 237 19.85 30.85 -25.63
C ASP A 237 20.66 30.02 -26.64
N PRO A 238 20.59 30.29 -27.96
CA PRO A 238 21.33 29.54 -28.97
C PRO A 238 22.85 29.72 -28.90
N LYS A 239 23.34 30.69 -28.12
CA LYS A 239 24.79 30.91 -27.90
C LYS A 239 25.32 30.08 -26.71
N ASP A 240 24.43 29.63 -25.83
CA ASP A 240 24.82 28.82 -24.67
C ASP A 240 25.04 27.36 -25.08
N LYS A 241 26.05 26.71 -24.48
CA LYS A 241 26.37 25.31 -24.80
C LYS A 241 25.27 24.34 -24.38
N GLY A 242 24.45 24.74 -23.41
CA GLY A 242 23.29 24.00 -22.93
C GLY A 242 22.01 24.34 -23.67
N PHE A 243 22.04 25.02 -24.81
CA PHE A 243 20.83 25.33 -25.58
C PHE A 243 19.97 24.07 -25.80
N GLY A 244 18.68 24.15 -25.47
CA GLY A 244 17.77 23.01 -25.52
C GLY A 244 17.68 22.20 -24.22
N THR A 245 18.46 22.52 -23.18
CA THR A 245 18.37 21.83 -21.89
C THR A 245 17.05 22.15 -21.20
N VAL A 246 16.35 21.12 -20.73
CA VAL A 246 15.10 21.21 -19.96
C VAL A 246 15.33 20.62 -18.58
N LEU A 247 15.00 21.37 -17.54
CA LEU A 247 15.07 20.96 -16.14
C LEU A 247 13.74 21.25 -15.43
N VAL A 248 13.55 20.69 -14.24
CA VAL A 248 12.48 21.12 -13.34
C VAL A 248 12.92 22.41 -12.65
N ASN A 249 12.10 23.46 -12.69
CA ASN A 249 12.42 24.76 -12.09
C ASN A 249 12.18 24.74 -10.56
N CYS A 250 13.01 23.98 -9.84
CA CYS A 250 12.93 23.88 -8.40
C CYS A 250 14.29 23.50 -7.77
N THR A 251 14.69 24.20 -6.73
CA THR A 251 15.96 23.94 -6.00
C THR A 251 15.77 22.99 -4.81
N HIS A 252 14.55 22.59 -4.51
CA HIS A 252 14.24 21.64 -3.44
C HIS A 252 14.57 20.20 -3.83
N THR A 253 14.55 19.30 -2.86
CA THR A 253 14.81 17.87 -3.05
C THR A 253 13.52 17.05 -3.16
N ASP A 254 13.60 15.96 -3.90
CA ASP A 254 12.57 14.93 -3.93
C ASP A 254 12.59 14.05 -2.66
N SER A 255 11.68 13.09 -2.57
CA SER A 255 11.59 12.15 -1.44
C SER A 255 12.83 11.28 -1.22
N LYS A 256 13.80 11.28 -2.14
CA LYS A 256 15.09 10.58 -2.04
C LYS A 256 16.26 11.53 -1.75
N GLY A 257 16.02 12.83 -1.57
CA GLY A 257 17.05 13.82 -1.31
C GLY A 257 17.77 14.33 -2.57
N THR A 258 17.29 14.01 -3.77
CA THR A 258 17.89 14.50 -5.02
C THR A 258 17.25 15.84 -5.40
N VAL A 259 18.08 16.84 -5.66
CA VAL A 259 17.62 18.18 -6.10
C VAL A 259 16.92 18.08 -7.45
N TRP A 260 15.80 18.76 -7.61
CA TRP A 260 14.96 18.68 -8.81
C TRP A 260 15.66 19.11 -10.10
N THR A 261 16.50 20.15 -10.04
CA THR A 261 17.32 20.60 -11.17
C THR A 261 18.46 19.64 -11.54
N ALA A 262 18.72 18.60 -10.76
CA ALA A 262 19.76 17.60 -11.06
C ALA A 262 19.24 16.42 -11.90
N TYR A 263 17.92 16.30 -12.07
CA TYR A 263 17.31 15.34 -13.00
C TYR A 263 17.42 15.84 -14.41
#